data_AF-A0A2V7XD72-F1
#
_entry.id   AF-A0A2V7XD72-F1
#
_cell.length_a   1.000
_cell.length_b   1.000
_cell.length_c   1.000
_cell.angle_alpha   90.00
_cell.angle_beta   90.00
_cell.angle_gamma   90.00
#
_symmetry.space_group_name_H-M   'P 1'
#
loop_
_entity.id
_entity.type
_entity.pdbx_description
1 polymer ?
#
loop_
_entity_poly.entity_id
_entity_poly.type
_entity_poly.pdbx_seq_one_letter_code
_entity_poly.pdbx_strand_id
1 'polypeptide(L)'
;MARMLQHSFPRGSVRPWRAALLGAVALSALSCNAFRRTAGPEDAPPVNPPGTASVTIEYEQIVECVAGSPRCSDNVVFFGSWMQAGEEFFLKKEPGRFVWRGTAPRVPVNFPPRGEPYLVRVYDPHIVGGPTEGITADRLKVGGE
;
A
#
# COMPACT_ATOMS: atom_id res chain seq x y z
N MET A 1 12.44 42.20 -27.83
CA MET A 1 11.47 41.09 -27.87
C MET A 1 10.10 41.66 -27.57
N ALA A 2 9.17 41.54 -28.52
CA ALA A 2 7.98 42.37 -28.62
C ALA A 2 6.85 41.94 -27.66
N ARG A 3 6.21 42.95 -27.05
CA ARG A 3 5.03 42.90 -26.18
C ARG A 3 3.90 43.57 -26.95
N MET A 4 2.77 42.89 -27.14
CA MET A 4 1.56 43.44 -27.80
C MET A 4 0.36 42.88 -27.02
N LEU A 5 -0.23 43.66 -26.11
CA LEU A 5 -1.35 44.61 -26.26
C LEU A 5 -2.73 43.94 -26.11
N GLN A 6 -3.34 44.22 -24.95
CA GLN A 6 -4.78 44.07 -24.71
C GLN A 6 -5.56 45.04 -25.60
N HIS A 7 -6.72 44.61 -26.10
CA HIS A 7 -7.84 45.51 -26.36
C HIS A 7 -9.16 44.86 -25.97
N SER A 8 -10.00 45.70 -25.37
CA SER A 8 -11.24 45.42 -24.67
C SER A 8 -12.45 45.94 -25.47
N PHE A 9 -13.65 45.44 -25.09
CA PHE A 9 -15.01 46.01 -25.24
C PHE A 9 -15.80 45.75 -26.56
N PRO A 10 -17.15 45.92 -26.57
CA PRO A 10 -18.20 45.54 -25.60
C PRO A 10 -19.52 45.03 -26.28
N ARG A 11 -20.56 44.84 -25.45
CA ARG A 11 -22.03 44.90 -25.72
C ARG A 11 -22.79 43.60 -25.98
N GLY A 12 -23.88 43.43 -25.25
CA GLY A 12 -25.00 42.58 -25.67
C GLY A 12 -25.91 42.14 -24.53
N SER A 13 -26.84 43.00 -24.14
CA SER A 13 -27.88 42.76 -23.14
C SER A 13 -28.94 41.72 -23.58
N VAL A 14 -29.33 40.91 -22.59
CA VAL A 14 -30.55 40.11 -22.35
C VAL A 14 -31.71 40.13 -23.39
N ARG A 15 -32.31 38.92 -23.55
CA ARG A 15 -33.74 38.54 -23.45
C ARG A 15 -34.39 37.93 -24.75
N PRO A 16 -35.58 37.30 -24.69
CA PRO A 16 -35.76 35.83 -24.67
C PRO A 16 -36.72 35.28 -25.75
N TRP A 17 -36.67 33.97 -26.06
CA TRP A 17 -37.81 33.19 -26.60
C TRP A 17 -37.46 31.70 -26.53
N ARG A 18 -38.03 30.93 -25.59
CA ARG A 18 -39.28 30.15 -25.68
C ARG A 18 -39.38 29.23 -26.91
N ALA A 19 -39.05 27.95 -26.70
CA ALA A 19 -39.83 26.76 -27.07
C ALA A 19 -39.04 25.53 -26.54
N ALA A 20 -39.36 24.99 -25.37
CA ALA A 20 -40.38 23.96 -25.17
C ALA A 20 -40.23 22.77 -26.13
N LEU A 21 -39.42 21.78 -25.72
CA LEU A 21 -39.66 20.39 -26.10
C LEU A 21 -39.71 19.57 -24.82
N LEU A 22 -40.94 19.14 -24.53
CA LEU A 22 -41.28 18.07 -23.60
C LEU A 22 -40.65 16.77 -24.11
N GLY A 23 -39.84 16.12 -23.28
CA GLY A 23 -39.32 14.79 -23.51
C GLY A 23 -39.22 14.07 -22.18
N ALA A 24 -40.21 13.23 -21.90
CA ALA A 24 -40.32 12.44 -20.70
C ALA A 24 -39.10 11.51 -20.53
N VAL A 25 -38.43 11.57 -19.37
CA VAL A 25 -37.67 10.45 -18.83
C VAL A 25 -38.14 10.24 -17.40
N ALA A 26 -39.22 9.48 -17.28
CA ALA A 26 -39.65 8.91 -16.03
C ALA A 26 -38.76 7.71 -15.69
N LEU A 27 -38.33 7.65 -14.43
CA LEU A 27 -38.01 6.44 -13.66
C LEU A 27 -36.80 5.61 -14.14
N SER A 28 -35.60 6.07 -13.83
CA SER A 28 -34.41 5.21 -13.69
C SER A 28 -33.83 5.26 -12.27
N ALA A 29 -34.70 5.23 -11.25
CA ALA A 29 -34.30 5.18 -9.83
C ALA A 29 -34.62 3.83 -9.14
N LEU A 30 -34.92 2.78 -9.91
CA LEU A 30 -35.22 1.45 -9.39
C LEU A 30 -34.45 0.35 -10.14
N SER A 31 -33.11 0.42 -10.17
CA SER A 31 -32.32 -0.76 -10.57
C SER A 31 -30.85 -0.73 -10.11
N CYS A 32 -30.59 -0.30 -8.87
CA CYS A 32 -29.29 -0.58 -8.21
C CYS A 32 -29.39 -1.65 -7.11
N ASN A 33 -30.55 -2.29 -6.93
CA ASN A 33 -30.76 -3.33 -5.91
C ASN A 33 -31.01 -4.74 -6.47
N ALA A 34 -30.66 -4.99 -7.74
CA ALA A 34 -30.75 -6.32 -8.32
C ALA A 34 -29.46 -7.14 -8.13
N PHE A 35 -28.80 -7.03 -6.97
CA PHE A 35 -27.94 -8.13 -6.51
C PHE A 35 -28.85 -9.23 -5.97
N ARG A 36 -29.42 -9.99 -6.90
CA ARG A 36 -30.04 -11.27 -6.59
C ARG A 36 -28.91 -12.14 -6.02
N ARG A 37 -28.92 -12.40 -4.71
CA ARG A 37 -28.14 -13.51 -4.12
C ARG A 37 -28.61 -14.78 -4.81
N THR A 38 -27.95 -15.17 -5.90
CA THR A 38 -27.87 -16.58 -6.26
C THR A 38 -27.23 -17.26 -5.06
N ALA A 39 -27.99 -18.13 -4.40
CA ALA A 39 -27.46 -19.03 -3.39
C ALA A 39 -26.25 -19.72 -4.02
N GLY A 40 -25.06 -19.32 -3.58
CA GLY A 40 -23.84 -20.08 -3.84
C GLY A 40 -23.99 -21.43 -3.13
N PRO A 41 -23.23 -22.45 -3.55
CA PRO A 41 -23.28 -23.77 -2.93
C PRO A 41 -23.21 -23.61 -1.40
N GLU A 42 -24.17 -24.22 -0.70
CA GLU A 42 -24.38 -24.11 0.75
C GLU A 42 -23.23 -24.65 1.61
N ASP A 43 -22.09 -24.96 1.00
CA ASP A 43 -20.87 -25.45 1.61
C ASP A 43 -19.67 -24.60 1.16
N ALA A 44 -19.77 -23.27 1.31
CA ALA A 44 -18.54 -22.49 1.43
C ALA A 44 -17.87 -22.95 2.74
N PRO A 45 -16.62 -23.48 2.70
CA PRO A 45 -15.91 -23.86 3.92
C PRO A 45 -15.97 -22.70 4.90
N PRO A 46 -16.13 -22.95 6.22
CA PRO A 46 -16.13 -21.89 7.21
C PRO A 46 -14.94 -20.98 6.97
N VAL A 47 -15.20 -19.73 6.59
CA VAL A 47 -14.15 -18.74 6.45
C VAL A 47 -13.58 -18.57 7.85
N ASN A 48 -12.39 -19.12 8.09
CA ASN A 48 -11.70 -18.94 9.35
C ASN A 48 -11.75 -17.45 9.71
N PRO A 49 -12.20 -17.08 10.92
CA PRO A 49 -12.29 -15.68 11.30
C PRO A 49 -10.93 -15.03 11.07
N PRO A 50 -10.88 -13.78 10.57
CA PRO A 50 -9.62 -13.08 10.31
C PRO A 50 -8.74 -13.13 11.56
N GLY A 51 -7.67 -13.91 11.49
CA GLY A 51 -6.70 -14.01 12.55
C GLY A 51 -5.56 -13.05 12.24
N THR A 52 -5.09 -12.34 13.27
CA THR A 52 -3.82 -11.64 13.17
C THR A 52 -2.91 -12.06 14.31
N ALA A 53 -1.61 -12.01 14.06
CA ALA A 53 -0.57 -12.31 15.03
C ALA A 53 0.47 -11.18 15.07
N SER A 54 1.24 -11.17 16.16
CA SER A 54 2.47 -10.40 16.26
C SER A 54 3.64 -11.31 15.93
N VAL A 55 4.42 -10.96 14.91
CA VAL A 55 5.55 -11.76 14.41
C VAL A 55 6.85 -11.04 14.70
N THR A 56 7.82 -11.75 15.27
CA THR A 56 9.19 -11.22 15.38
C THR A 56 9.88 -11.37 14.03
N ILE A 57 10.43 -10.27 13.54
CA ILE A 57 11.24 -10.23 12.32
C ILE A 57 12.70 -10.05 12.73
N GLU A 58 13.55 -10.92 12.20
CA GLU A 58 15.00 -10.81 12.30
C GLU A 58 15.57 -10.63 10.89
N TYR A 59 16.39 -9.60 10.72
CA TYR A 59 17.10 -9.29 9.49
C TYR A 59 18.59 -9.36 9.77
N GLU A 60 19.29 -10.31 9.13
CA GLU A 60 20.73 -10.48 9.24
C GLU A 60 21.42 -9.94 7.99
N GLN A 61 22.45 -9.13 8.18
CA GLN A 61 23.25 -8.57 7.10
C GLN A 61 24.62 -9.25 7.07
N ILE A 62 25.02 -9.75 5.89
CA ILE A 62 26.29 -10.49 5.69
C ILE A 62 27.47 -9.52 5.49
N VAL A 63 27.19 -8.32 5.00
CA VAL A 63 28.22 -7.33 4.63
C VAL A 63 28.24 -6.22 5.67
N GLU A 64 29.43 -5.75 6.02
CA GLU A 64 29.56 -4.52 6.80
C GLU A 64 28.97 -3.33 6.03
N CYS A 65 28.57 -2.32 6.79
CA CYS A 65 28.13 -1.02 6.30
C CYS A 65 29.11 -0.47 5.26
N VAL A 66 28.60 0.21 4.22
CA VAL A 66 29.47 0.85 3.21
C VAL A 66 30.48 1.75 3.92
N ALA A 67 31.77 1.53 3.62
CA ALA A 67 32.89 2.15 4.32
C ALA A 67 32.74 3.68 4.38
N GLY A 68 32.82 4.25 5.59
CA GLY A 68 32.69 5.69 5.83
C GLY A 68 31.24 6.20 5.96
N SER A 69 30.24 5.33 5.90
CA SER A 69 28.85 5.74 6.14
C SER A 69 28.61 6.12 7.60
N PRO A 70 28.05 7.30 7.91
CA PRO A 70 27.70 7.68 9.27
C PRO A 70 26.45 6.92 9.80
N ARG A 71 25.81 6.10 8.95
CA ARG A 71 24.52 5.47 9.23
C ARG A 71 24.62 4.08 9.82
N CYS A 72 25.82 3.56 10.11
CA CYS A 72 26.05 2.14 10.51
C CYS A 72 25.40 1.67 11.83
N SER A 73 24.75 2.58 12.53
CA SER A 73 23.95 2.36 13.74
C SER A 73 22.46 2.63 13.54
N ASP A 74 22.04 3.01 12.34
CA ASP A 74 20.66 3.37 12.06
C ASP A 74 19.76 2.13 12.08
N ASN A 75 18.47 2.37 12.30
CA ASN A 75 17.46 1.32 12.19
C ASN A 75 17.24 1.00 10.70
N VAL A 76 16.92 -0.26 10.42
CA VAL A 76 16.38 -0.66 9.12
C VAL A 76 14.86 -0.56 9.14
N VAL A 77 14.25 -0.33 7.99
CA VAL A 77 12.79 -0.16 7.86
C VAL A 77 12.19 -1.38 7.19
N PHE A 78 11.17 -1.97 7.78
CA PHE A 78 10.47 -3.14 7.28
C PHE A 78 9.07 -2.76 6.78
N PHE A 79 8.72 -3.31 5.62
CA PHE A 79 7.43 -3.18 4.97
C PHE A 79 6.88 -4.57 4.64
N GLY A 80 5.59 -4.76 4.90
CA GLY A 80 4.87 -5.97 4.55
C GLY A 80 3.66 -5.66 3.69
N SER A 81 3.28 -6.57 2.80
CA SER A 81 2.15 -6.40 1.88
C SER A 81 0.79 -6.22 2.55
N TRP A 82 0.68 -6.53 3.85
CA TRP A 82 -0.54 -6.35 4.63
C TRP A 82 -0.66 -4.97 5.28
N MET A 83 0.39 -4.14 5.17
CA MET A 83 0.45 -2.83 5.81
C MET A 83 -0.28 -1.77 4.98
N GLN A 84 -0.80 -0.75 5.66
CA GLN A 84 -1.37 0.41 4.99
C GLN A 84 -0.27 1.38 4.53
N ALA A 85 -0.59 2.23 3.57
CA ALA A 85 0.32 3.29 3.15
C ALA A 85 0.65 4.22 4.33
N GLY A 86 1.94 4.45 4.57
CA GLY A 86 2.43 5.22 5.72
C GLY A 86 2.61 4.40 7.01
N GLU A 87 2.37 3.08 6.95
CA GLU A 87 2.79 2.17 8.01
C GLU A 87 4.18 1.60 7.70
N GLU A 88 5.06 1.67 8.69
CA GLU A 88 6.40 1.09 8.62
C GLU A 88 6.84 0.57 10.00
N PHE A 89 7.76 -0.39 10.00
CA PHE A 89 8.35 -0.92 11.22
C PHE A 89 9.84 -0.70 11.23
N PHE A 90 10.35 -0.12 12.31
CA PHE A 90 11.78 -0.03 12.55
C PHE A 90 12.28 -1.31 13.19
N LEU A 91 13.23 -1.98 12.55
CA LEU A 91 14.00 -3.04 13.20
C LEU A 91 15.25 -2.40 13.81
N LYS A 92 15.53 -2.72 15.07
CA LYS A 92 16.62 -2.14 15.85
C LYS A 92 17.83 -3.06 15.81
N LYS A 93 19.02 -2.49 15.69
CA LYS A 93 20.27 -3.24 15.70
C LYS A 93 20.49 -3.93 17.04
N GLU A 94 20.80 -5.22 17.02
CA GLU A 94 21.25 -5.96 18.19
C GLU A 94 22.70 -5.56 18.53
N PRO A 95 23.01 -5.28 19.81
CA PRO A 95 24.37 -4.93 20.21
C PRO A 95 25.38 -6.01 19.87
N GLY A 96 26.51 -5.62 19.25
CA GLY A 96 27.62 -6.54 18.93
C GLY A 96 27.36 -7.51 17.78
N ARG A 97 26.23 -7.39 17.06
CA ARG A 97 25.87 -8.23 15.92
C ARG A 97 25.39 -7.38 14.74
N PHE A 98 25.45 -7.93 13.52
CA PHE A 98 24.82 -7.36 12.33
C PHE A 98 23.43 -7.97 12.11
N VAL A 99 22.63 -7.94 13.18
CA VAL A 99 21.24 -8.42 13.19
C VAL A 99 20.35 -7.27 13.63
N TRP A 100 19.25 -7.05 12.92
CA TRP A 100 18.22 -6.10 13.29
C TRP A 100 16.93 -6.83 13.60
N ARG A 101 16.28 -6.46 14.70
CA ARG A 101 15.10 -7.14 15.21
C ARG A 101 13.96 -6.19 15.52
N GLY A 102 12.75 -6.63 15.27
CA GLY A 102 11.53 -5.90 15.59
C GLY A 102 10.30 -6.81 15.59
N THR A 103 9.18 -6.28 16.06
CA THR A 103 7.91 -7.01 16.10
C THR A 103 6.91 -6.35 15.16
N ALA A 104 6.47 -7.07 14.15
CA ALA A 104 5.40 -6.67 13.26
C ALA A 104 4.05 -7.08 13.88
N PRO A 105 3.17 -6.14 14.27
CA PRO A 105 1.82 -6.41 14.72
C PRO A 105 0.87 -6.64 13.53
N ARG A 106 -0.29 -7.21 13.84
CA ARG A 106 -1.42 -7.37 12.89
C ARG A 106 -1.05 -8.10 11.59
N VAL A 107 -0.06 -9.00 11.65
CA VAL A 107 0.26 -9.84 10.51
C VAL A 107 -0.90 -10.82 10.36
N PRO A 108 -1.61 -10.85 9.23
CA PRO A 108 -2.64 -11.85 9.02
C PRO A 108 -2.01 -13.25 9.18
N VAL A 109 -2.79 -14.27 9.56
CA VAL A 109 -2.27 -15.65 9.64
C VAL A 109 -2.99 -16.61 8.70
N ASN A 110 -4.08 -16.15 8.10
CA ASN A 110 -4.92 -16.88 7.15
C ASN A 110 -4.91 -16.25 5.75
N PHE A 111 -4.05 -15.25 5.50
CA PHE A 111 -3.94 -14.58 4.21
C PHE A 111 -2.54 -13.97 4.02
N PRO A 112 -1.73 -14.31 3.00
CA PRO A 112 -2.09 -15.06 1.79
C PRO A 112 -2.40 -16.53 2.10
N PRO A 113 -2.98 -17.28 1.14
CA PRO A 113 -3.30 -18.69 1.32
C PRO A 113 -2.11 -19.47 1.90
N ARG A 114 -2.43 -20.52 2.68
CA ARG A 114 -1.40 -21.37 3.31
C ARG A 114 -0.39 -21.84 2.25
N GLY A 115 0.90 -21.69 2.55
CA GLY A 115 2.00 -22.06 1.67
C GLY A 115 2.52 -20.93 0.79
N GLU A 116 1.77 -19.83 0.65
CA GLU A 116 2.23 -18.62 -0.03
C GLU A 116 2.92 -17.66 0.96
N PRO A 117 4.06 -17.06 0.59
CA PRO A 117 4.72 -16.07 1.42
C PRO A 117 4.07 -14.69 1.26
N TYR A 118 4.08 -13.89 2.33
CA TYR A 118 3.89 -12.45 2.23
C TYR A 118 5.00 -11.84 1.38
N LEU A 119 4.64 -10.85 0.56
CA LEU A 119 5.63 -9.97 -0.03
C LEU A 119 6.09 -8.98 1.04
N VAL A 120 7.40 -8.89 1.22
CA VAL A 120 8.02 -7.97 2.17
C VAL A 120 9.13 -7.21 1.49
N ARG A 121 9.53 -6.12 2.13
CA ARG A 121 10.68 -5.33 1.72
C ARG A 121 11.35 -4.77 2.96
N VAL A 122 12.66 -4.80 2.98
CA VAL A 122 13.48 -4.10 3.96
C VAL A 122 14.23 -2.98 3.24
N TYR A 123 14.19 -1.79 3.81
CA TYR A 123 15.08 -0.70 3.46
C TYR A 123 16.20 -0.63 4.49
N ASP A 124 17.40 -0.91 4.00
CA ASP A 124 18.65 -0.96 4.74
C ASP A 124 19.51 0.27 4.37
N PRO A 125 19.60 1.29 5.24
CA PRO A 125 20.36 2.50 4.96
C PRO A 125 21.88 2.26 4.89
N HIS A 126 22.38 1.10 5.32
CA HIS A 126 23.80 0.79 5.40
C HIS A 126 24.41 0.39 4.05
N ILE A 127 23.56 -0.01 3.10
CA ILE A 127 23.97 -0.47 1.76
C ILE A 127 23.47 0.43 0.64
N VAL A 128 22.94 1.62 0.98
CA VAL A 128 22.56 2.65 0.01
C VAL A 128 23.80 3.08 -0.79
N GLY A 129 23.66 3.20 -2.11
CA GLY A 129 24.78 3.36 -3.05
C GLY A 129 25.38 2.04 -3.55
N GLY A 130 24.89 0.90 -3.07
CA GLY A 130 25.13 -0.41 -3.66
C GLY A 130 24.10 -0.76 -4.76
N PRO A 131 24.22 -1.93 -5.41
CA PRO A 131 23.39 -2.31 -6.56
C PRO A 131 21.88 -2.37 -6.28
N THR A 132 21.49 -2.54 -5.01
CA THR A 132 20.10 -2.64 -4.60
C THR A 132 19.53 -1.32 -4.04
N GLU A 133 20.36 -0.27 -3.96
CA GLU A 133 19.97 1.04 -3.43
C GLU A 133 19.31 0.98 -2.04
N GLY A 134 19.79 0.07 -1.18
CA GLY A 134 19.24 -0.13 0.16
C GLY A 134 18.03 -1.06 0.22
N ILE A 135 17.51 -1.57 -0.91
CA ILE A 135 16.34 -2.44 -0.91
C ILE A 135 16.75 -3.90 -0.84
N THR A 136 16.15 -4.65 0.08
CA THR A 136 16.43 -6.07 0.30
C THR A 136 15.18 -6.80 0.79
N ALA A 137 15.27 -8.13 0.92
CA ALA A 137 14.22 -9.07 1.28
C ALA A 137 13.00 -9.07 0.34
N ASP A 138 12.48 -10.27 0.06
CA ASP A 138 11.35 -10.42 -0.88
C ASP A 138 10.13 -11.12 -0.26
N ARG A 139 10.35 -12.05 0.68
CA ARG A 139 9.33 -13.00 1.13
C ARG A 139 9.40 -13.29 2.63
N LEU A 140 8.24 -13.36 3.28
CA LEU A 140 8.09 -13.80 4.67
C LEU A 140 7.02 -14.89 4.75
N LYS A 141 7.32 -16.00 5.45
CA LYS A 141 6.33 -17.02 5.81
C LYS A 141 6.01 -16.91 7.30
N VAL A 142 4.73 -16.98 7.64
CA VAL A 142 4.24 -16.87 9.02
C VAL A 142 3.54 -18.18 9.37
N GLY A 143 4.02 -18.86 10.41
CA GLY A 143 3.65 -20.24 10.74
C GLY A 143 4.84 -21.16 10.49
N GLY A 144 5.20 -21.96 11.51
CA GLY A 144 6.44 -22.74 11.57
C GLY A 144 6.47 -23.97 10.67
N GLU A 145 6.50 -23.75 9.35
CA GLU A 145 6.84 -24.76 8.33
C GLU A 145 8.17 -24.45 7.64
#